data_AF-L7R2Q9-F1
#
_entry.id   AF-L7R2Q9-F1
#
_cell.length_a   1.000
_cell.length_b   1.000
_cell.length_c   1.000
_cell.angle_alpha   90.00
_cell.angle_beta   90.00
_cell.angle_gamma   90.00
#
_symmetry.space_group_name_H-M   'P 1'
#
loop_
_entity.id
_entity.type
_entity.pdbx_description
1 polymer ?
#
loop_
_entity_poly.entity_id
_entity_poly.type
_entity_poly.pdbx_seq_one_letter_code
_entity_poly.pdbx_strand_id
1 'polypeptide(L)'
;GQYDPMVPDAECLKVVTEILDVLDIGPYQLKVNHRRLLDGMFEACGVPADKFRSACSTIDKLDKSPWDEVRTEMINEKGITPDAADRIGEYVRLNGGTELADTLLKDEKLSKTKAAIEGLEGIKLLLHYCDLFGIKNKILFDLSLARGL
;
A
#
# COMPACT_ATOMS: atom_id res chain seq x y z
N GLY A 1 -23.24 -0.32 1.92
CA GLY A 1 -24.03 -0.91 3.03
C GLY A 1 -23.12 -1.18 4.21
N GLN A 2 -23.68 -1.56 5.35
CA GLN A 2 -22.89 -2.10 6.46
C GLN A 2 -22.72 -3.60 6.23
N TYR A 3 -21.48 -4.05 6.10
CA TYR A 3 -21.09 -5.43 5.81
C TYR A 3 -19.92 -5.84 6.71
N ASP A 4 -19.61 -7.13 6.73
CA ASP A 4 -18.42 -7.62 7.39
C ASP A 4 -17.15 -7.05 6.72
N PRO A 5 -16.09 -6.77 7.51
CA PRO A 5 -14.89 -6.10 6.99
C PRO A 5 -14.25 -6.87 5.83
N MET A 6 -13.81 -6.16 4.79
CA MET A 6 -13.06 -6.67 3.64
C MET A 6 -13.79 -7.70 2.75
N VAL A 7 -15.00 -8.15 3.09
CA VAL A 7 -15.76 -9.09 2.26
C VAL A 7 -16.14 -8.46 0.91
N PRO A 8 -16.77 -7.26 0.86
CA PRO A 8 -17.08 -6.62 -0.42
C PRO A 8 -15.82 -6.21 -1.19
N ASP A 9 -14.77 -5.79 -0.48
CA ASP A 9 -13.49 -5.41 -1.06
C ASP A 9 -12.83 -6.59 -1.80
N ALA A 10 -12.85 -7.78 -1.20
CA ALA A 10 -12.36 -9.01 -1.82
C ALA A 10 -13.22 -9.43 -3.03
N GLU A 11 -14.54 -9.24 -2.96
CA GLU A 11 -15.46 -9.50 -4.07
C GLU A 11 -15.17 -8.57 -5.26
N CYS A 12 -14.90 -7.29 -5.03
CA CYS A 12 -14.49 -6.38 -6.10
C CYS A 12 -13.22 -6.87 -6.82
N LEU A 13 -12.22 -7.34 -6.08
CA LEU A 13 -11.01 -7.93 -6.67
C LEU A 13 -11.35 -9.17 -7.49
N LYS A 14 -12.23 -10.04 -6.97
CA LYS A 14 -12.69 -11.24 -7.68
C LYS A 14 -13.36 -10.90 -9.01
N VAL A 15 -14.30 -9.95 -9.02
CA VAL A 15 -14.97 -9.48 -10.25
C VAL A 15 -13.96 -8.95 -11.26
N VAL A 16 -13.01 -8.12 -10.83
CA VAL A 16 -11.95 -7.61 -11.72
C VAL A 16 -11.13 -8.74 -12.31
N THR A 17 -10.70 -9.71 -11.49
CA THR A 17 -9.93 -10.85 -11.99
C THR A 17 -10.71 -11.69 -13.00
N GLU A 18 -12.01 -11.92 -12.80
CA GLU A 18 -12.84 -12.67 -13.73
C GLU A 18 -12.99 -11.94 -15.07
N ILE A 19 -13.19 -10.63 -15.04
CA ILE A 19 -13.27 -9.82 -16.26
C ILE A 19 -11.94 -9.89 -17.02
N LEU A 20 -10.81 -9.69 -16.34
CA LEU A 20 -9.49 -9.71 -16.99
C LEU A 20 -9.13 -11.10 -17.54
N ASP A 21 -9.55 -12.18 -16.86
CA ASP A 21 -9.38 -13.54 -17.35
C ASP A 21 -10.18 -13.81 -18.62
N VAL A 22 -11.44 -13.36 -18.66
CA VAL A 22 -12.32 -13.53 -19.83
C VAL A 22 -11.81 -12.74 -21.03
N LEU A 23 -11.19 -11.58 -20.81
CA LEU A 23 -10.61 -10.77 -21.87
C LEU A 23 -9.32 -11.37 -22.47
N ASP A 24 -8.69 -12.35 -21.80
CA ASP A 24 -7.48 -13.05 -22.23
C ASP A 24 -6.34 -12.10 -22.67
N ILE A 25 -6.08 -11.06 -21.85
CA ILE A 25 -5.07 -10.03 -22.14
C ILE A 25 -3.63 -10.46 -21.80
N GLY A 26 -3.42 -11.74 -21.49
CA GLY A 26 -2.16 -12.28 -20.98
C GLY A 26 -1.97 -12.07 -19.46
N PRO A 27 -0.74 -12.27 -18.96
CA PRO A 27 -0.44 -12.18 -17.53
C PRO A 27 -0.67 -10.77 -16.98
N TYR A 28 -1.32 -10.69 -15.83
CA TYR A 28 -1.55 -9.43 -15.12
C TYR A 28 -1.37 -9.61 -13.62
N GLN A 29 -1.28 -8.48 -12.91
CA GLN A 29 -1.18 -8.43 -11.46
C GLN A 29 -1.97 -7.23 -10.94
N LEU A 30 -2.77 -7.46 -9.91
CA LEU A 30 -3.55 -6.44 -9.20
C LEU A 30 -2.77 -6.01 -7.96
N LYS A 31 -2.28 -4.77 -7.98
CA LYS A 31 -1.64 -4.17 -6.82
C LYS A 31 -2.70 -3.69 -5.83
N VAL A 32 -2.52 -4.00 -4.55
CA VAL A 32 -3.40 -3.57 -3.47
C VAL A 32 -2.57 -2.91 -2.36
N ASN A 33 -3.19 -1.94 -1.69
CA ASN A 33 -2.64 -1.27 -0.52
C ASN A 33 -3.80 -0.71 0.31
N HIS A 34 -3.52 -0.19 1.50
CA HIS A 34 -4.53 0.36 2.40
C HIS A 34 -4.21 1.79 2.81
N ARG A 35 -5.19 2.69 2.67
CA ARG A 35 -5.01 4.13 3.00
C ARG A 35 -4.49 4.36 4.41
N ARG A 36 -5.10 3.69 5.41
CA ARG A 36 -4.66 3.84 6.81
C ARG A 36 -3.24 3.34 7.06
N LEU A 37 -2.76 2.38 6.24
CA LEU A 37 -1.38 1.94 6.32
C LEU A 37 -0.44 3.04 5.81
N LEU A 38 -0.77 3.70 4.70
CA LEU A 38 -0.01 4.86 4.22
C LEU A 38 -0.01 5.99 5.26
N ASP A 39 -1.17 6.30 5.86
CA ASP A 39 -1.28 7.29 6.94
C ASP A 39 -0.31 6.96 8.08
N GLY A 40 -0.39 5.72 8.59
CA GLY A 40 0.42 5.30 9.72
C GLY A 40 1.91 5.16 9.41
N MET A 41 2.26 4.78 8.18
CA MET A 41 3.63 4.70 7.69
C MET A 41 4.28 6.08 7.63
N PHE A 42 3.58 7.07 7.10
CA PHE A 42 4.08 8.45 7.04
C PHE A 42 4.23 9.07 8.42
N GLU A 43 3.26 8.84 9.31
CA GLU A 43 3.35 9.24 10.71
C GLU A 43 4.58 8.62 11.38
N ALA A 44 4.79 7.31 11.22
CA ALA A 44 5.94 6.58 11.73
C ALA A 44 7.28 7.07 11.14
N CYS A 45 7.26 7.60 9.91
CA CYS A 45 8.43 8.20 9.26
C CYS A 45 8.67 9.66 9.68
N GLY A 46 7.78 10.28 10.46
CA GLY A 46 7.88 11.67 10.91
C GLY A 46 7.41 12.70 9.87
N VAL A 47 6.55 12.29 8.94
CA VAL A 47 5.92 13.22 7.98
C VAL A 47 4.80 13.98 8.69
N PRO A 48 4.80 15.33 8.62
CA PRO A 48 3.71 16.13 9.15
C PRO A 48 2.36 15.79 8.50
N ALA A 49 1.27 15.79 9.28
CA ALA A 49 -0.05 15.42 8.79
C ALA A 49 -0.56 16.32 7.65
N ASP A 50 -0.19 17.61 7.64
CA ASP A 50 -0.50 18.57 6.57
C ASP A 50 0.21 18.25 5.24
N LYS A 51 1.28 17.44 5.29
CA LYS A 51 2.06 17.00 4.13
C LYS A 51 1.70 15.60 3.63
N PHE A 52 0.73 14.93 4.26
CA PHE A 52 0.30 13.58 3.90
C PHE A 52 -0.06 13.46 2.41
N ARG A 53 -0.99 14.32 1.94
CA ARG A 53 -1.45 14.28 0.54
C ARG A 53 -0.34 14.57 -0.46
N SER A 54 0.53 15.53 -0.15
CA SER A 54 1.69 15.83 -1.00
C SER A 54 2.68 14.66 -1.06
N ALA A 55 2.91 13.97 0.05
CA ALA A 55 3.78 12.79 0.10
C ALA A 55 3.18 11.64 -0.74
N CYS A 56 1.88 11.36 -0.61
CA CYS A 56 1.20 10.35 -1.43
C CYS A 56 1.31 10.67 -2.93
N SER A 57 1.08 11.93 -3.31
CA SER A 57 1.17 12.35 -4.72
C SER A 57 2.56 12.16 -5.31
N THR A 58 3.62 12.32 -4.51
CA THR A 58 4.98 12.08 -4.96
C THR A 58 5.31 10.59 -5.03
N ILE A 59 4.79 9.78 -4.10
CA ILE A 59 4.97 8.31 -4.10
C ILE A 59 4.27 7.64 -5.28
N ASP A 60 3.09 8.11 -5.69
CA ASP A 60 2.40 7.56 -6.86
C ASP A 60 3.26 7.61 -8.13
N LYS A 61 4.23 8.53 -8.21
CA LYS A 61 5.17 8.65 -9.32
C LYS A 61 6.23 7.53 -9.36
N LEU A 62 6.35 6.69 -8.33
CA LEU A 62 7.28 5.55 -8.32
C LEU A 62 6.95 4.50 -9.39
N ASP A 63 5.75 4.55 -9.97
CA ASP A 63 5.39 3.73 -11.12
C ASP A 63 6.15 4.11 -12.41
N LYS A 64 6.66 5.36 -12.49
CA LYS A 64 7.24 5.97 -13.68
C LYS A 64 8.62 6.58 -13.47
N SER A 65 8.96 6.93 -12.23
CA SER A 65 10.22 7.58 -11.85
C SER A 65 11.01 6.74 -10.85
N PRO A 66 12.35 6.73 -10.95
CA PRO A 66 13.21 6.09 -9.97
C PRO A 66 13.08 6.76 -8.58
N TRP A 67 13.41 6.01 -7.54
CA TRP A 67 13.35 6.50 -6.16
C TRP A 67 14.13 7.80 -5.95
N ASP A 68 15.29 7.96 -6.57
CA ASP A 68 16.14 9.14 -6.34
C ASP A 68 15.46 10.44 -6.79
N GLU A 69 14.68 10.39 -7.88
CA GLU A 69 13.86 11.51 -8.34
C GLU A 69 12.71 11.79 -7.36
N VAL A 70 11.98 10.74 -6.96
CA VAL A 70 10.86 10.83 -6.01
C VAL A 70 11.32 11.39 -4.67
N ARG A 71 12.46 10.92 -4.15
CA ARG A 71 13.10 11.42 -2.94
C ARG A 71 13.48 12.88 -3.07
N THR A 72 14.07 13.26 -4.21
CA THR A 72 14.47 14.65 -4.47
C THR A 72 13.26 15.58 -4.48
N GLU A 73 12.15 15.15 -5.10
CA GLU A 73 10.89 15.88 -5.09
C GLU A 73 10.30 16.03 -3.68
N MET A 74 10.29 14.95 -2.89
CA MET A 74 9.81 14.97 -1.49
C MET A 74 10.53 16.03 -0.67
N ILE A 75 11.86 16.11 -0.82
CA ILE A 75 12.69 17.03 -0.04
C ILE A 75 12.55 18.46 -0.56
N ASN A 76 12.78 18.67 -1.85
CA ASN A 76 12.94 20.01 -2.42
C ASN A 76 11.61 20.72 -2.67
N GLU A 77 10.56 19.98 -3.06
CA GLU A 77 9.27 20.58 -3.38
C GLU A 77 8.26 20.44 -2.25
N LYS A 78 8.23 19.30 -1.57
CA LYS A 78 7.24 19.05 -0.51
C LYS A 78 7.76 19.42 0.88
N GLY A 79 9.07 19.68 1.00
CA GLY A 79 9.71 20.04 2.26
C GLY A 79 9.65 18.92 3.30
N ILE A 80 9.65 17.66 2.87
CA ILE A 80 9.81 16.50 3.76
C ILE A 80 11.29 16.43 4.13
N THR A 81 11.60 16.11 5.38
CA THR A 81 13.01 16.04 5.80
C THR A 81 13.72 14.89 5.08
N PRO A 82 15.02 15.01 4.77
CA PRO A 82 15.76 13.93 4.11
C PRO A 82 15.65 12.59 4.86
N ASP A 83 15.74 12.65 6.18
CA ASP A 83 15.62 11.52 7.09
C ASP A 83 14.21 10.86 7.05
N ALA A 84 13.13 11.64 6.95
CA ALA A 84 11.80 11.09 6.74
C ALA A 84 11.65 10.48 5.33
N ALA A 85 12.18 11.13 4.30
CA ALA A 85 12.17 10.61 2.94
C ALA A 85 12.92 9.28 2.85
N ASP A 86 14.11 9.17 3.45
CA ASP A 86 14.90 7.93 3.48
C ASP A 86 14.14 6.78 4.14
N ARG A 87 13.51 7.04 5.30
CA ARG A 87 12.64 6.04 5.95
C ARG A 87 11.46 5.61 5.10
N ILE A 88 10.79 6.55 4.42
CA ILE A 88 9.70 6.21 3.50
C ILE A 88 10.23 5.27 2.40
N GLY A 89 11.43 5.54 1.90
CA GLY A 89 12.11 4.73 0.89
C GLY A 89 12.33 3.27 1.28
N GLU A 90 12.56 3.01 2.56
CA GLU A 90 12.68 1.65 3.10
C GLU A 90 11.37 0.86 2.95
N TYR A 91 10.22 1.53 3.13
CA TYR A 91 8.90 0.89 3.08
C TYR A 91 8.32 0.81 1.67
N VAL A 92 8.35 1.89 0.88
CA VAL A 92 7.67 1.93 -0.43
C VAL A 92 8.27 1.01 -1.48
N ARG A 93 9.48 0.50 -1.24
CA ARG A 93 10.12 -0.51 -2.09
C ARG A 93 9.68 -1.94 -1.77
N LEU A 94 8.94 -2.13 -0.68
CA LEU A 94 8.45 -3.42 -0.25
C LEU A 94 7.15 -3.77 -0.98
N ASN A 95 7.12 -4.97 -1.53
CA ASN A 95 5.92 -5.60 -2.04
C ASN A 95 5.98 -7.12 -1.79
N GLY A 96 4.83 -7.77 -1.77
CA GLY A 96 4.74 -9.19 -1.47
C GLY A 96 3.30 -9.66 -1.22
N GLY A 97 3.16 -10.67 -0.39
CA GLY A 97 1.87 -11.22 0.03
C GLY A 97 1.65 -11.10 1.53
N THR A 98 0.94 -12.08 2.10
CA THR A 98 0.60 -12.13 3.53
C THR A 98 1.84 -12.08 4.43
N GLU A 99 2.94 -12.71 4.00
CA GLU A 99 4.22 -12.73 4.72
C GLU A 99 4.77 -11.32 4.98
N LEU A 100 4.58 -10.40 4.02
CA LEU A 100 5.01 -9.01 4.15
C LEU A 100 4.14 -8.29 5.18
N ALA A 101 2.83 -8.51 5.17
CA ALA A 101 1.93 -7.94 6.18
C ALA A 101 2.32 -8.42 7.60
N ASP A 102 2.63 -9.70 7.76
CA ASP A 102 3.09 -10.26 9.05
C ASP A 102 4.46 -9.71 9.49
N THR A 103 5.34 -9.42 8.55
CA THR A 103 6.64 -8.77 8.83
C THR A 103 6.43 -7.33 9.29
N LEU A 104 5.59 -6.56 8.58
CA LEU A 104 5.31 -5.16 8.90
C LEU A 104 4.52 -4.99 10.21
N LEU A 105 3.71 -5.98 10.61
CA LEU A 105 3.05 -5.98 11.93
C LEU A 105 4.04 -6.08 13.09
N LYS A 106 5.23 -6.63 12.85
CA LYS A 106 6.31 -6.76 13.84
C LYS A 106 7.32 -5.61 13.78
N ASP A 107 7.18 -4.71 12.81
CA ASP A 107 8.06 -3.56 12.67
C ASP A 107 7.87 -2.61 13.87
N GLU A 108 8.97 -2.22 14.52
CA GLU A 108 8.93 -1.44 15.76
C GLU A 108 8.34 -0.03 15.60
N LYS A 109 8.33 0.52 14.38
CA LYS A 109 7.79 1.85 14.10
C LYS A 109 6.30 1.74 13.75
N LEU A 110 5.95 0.83 12.84
CA LEU A 110 4.56 0.65 12.39
C LEU A 110 3.67 0.05 13.49
N SER A 111 4.19 -0.86 14.31
CA SER A 111 3.45 -1.45 15.45
C SER A 111 3.11 -0.46 16.56
N LYS A 112 3.66 0.76 16.52
CA LYS A 112 3.31 1.86 17.45
C LYS A 112 2.22 2.76 16.90
N THR A 113 1.90 2.64 15.61
CA THR A 113 0.92 3.49 14.94
C THR A 113 -0.39 2.75 14.73
N LYS A 114 -1.44 3.16 15.43
CA LYS A 114 -2.76 2.52 15.37
C LYS A 114 -3.29 2.40 13.93
N ALA A 115 -3.14 3.45 13.12
CA ALA A 115 -3.57 3.45 11.73
C ALA A 115 -2.84 2.40 10.87
N ALA A 116 -1.55 2.20 11.12
CA ALA A 116 -0.75 1.18 10.43
C ALA A 116 -1.21 -0.23 10.81
N ILE A 117 -1.43 -0.50 12.10
CA ILE A 117 -1.94 -1.80 12.58
C ILE A 117 -3.28 -2.12 11.93
N GLU A 118 -4.25 -1.20 12.01
CA GLU A 118 -5.58 -1.39 11.42
C GLU A 118 -5.50 -1.60 9.90
N GLY A 119 -4.61 -0.89 9.22
CA GLY A 119 -4.39 -1.08 7.78
C GLY A 119 -3.77 -2.44 7.43
N LEU A 120 -2.80 -2.89 8.22
CA LEU A 120 -2.16 -4.20 8.03
C LEU A 120 -3.09 -5.36 8.34
N GLU A 121 -3.89 -5.26 9.40
CA GLU A 121 -4.93 -6.26 9.73
C GLU A 121 -5.98 -6.33 8.61
N GLY A 122 -6.41 -5.18 8.09
CA GLY A 122 -7.31 -5.11 6.93
C GLY A 122 -6.73 -5.79 5.68
N ILE A 123 -5.47 -5.48 5.33
CA ILE A 123 -4.78 -6.13 4.20
C ILE A 123 -4.65 -7.63 4.42
N LYS A 124 -4.30 -8.07 5.63
CA LYS A 124 -4.17 -9.50 5.93
C LYS A 124 -5.49 -10.24 5.74
N LEU A 125 -6.59 -9.64 6.19
CA LEU A 125 -7.94 -10.19 6.00
C LEU A 125 -8.33 -10.24 4.52
N LEU A 126 -8.08 -9.15 3.79
CA LEU A 126 -8.30 -9.08 2.34
C LEU A 126 -7.54 -10.17 1.59
N LEU A 127 -6.24 -10.32 1.87
CA LEU A 127 -5.39 -11.35 1.26
C LEU A 127 -5.86 -12.77 1.60
N HIS A 128 -6.37 -12.99 2.81
CA HIS A 128 -6.97 -14.26 3.19
C HIS A 128 -8.21 -14.58 2.36
N TYR A 129 -9.12 -13.61 2.17
CA TYR A 129 -10.29 -13.80 1.31
C TYR A 129 -9.91 -14.00 -0.16
N CYS A 130 -8.89 -13.30 -0.66
CA CYS A 130 -8.35 -13.53 -1.99
C CYS A 130 -7.77 -14.96 -2.17
N ASP A 131 -7.22 -15.56 -1.11
CA ASP A 131 -6.80 -16.97 -1.11
C ASP A 131 -8.01 -17.90 -1.23
N LEU A 132 -9.06 -17.66 -0.43
CA LEU A 132 -10.30 -18.44 -0.49
C LEU A 132 -11.00 -18.34 -1.86
N PHE A 133 -10.93 -17.18 -2.51
CA PHE A 133 -11.44 -16.98 -3.88
C PHE A 133 -10.53 -17.54 -4.98
N GLY A 134 -9.36 -18.10 -4.64
CA GLY A 134 -8.42 -18.68 -5.60
C GLY A 134 -7.70 -17.64 -6.47
N ILE A 135 -7.65 -16.37 -6.04
CA ILE A 135 -7.06 -15.27 -6.81
C ILE A 135 -5.74 -14.76 -6.22
N LYS A 136 -5.25 -15.36 -5.13
CA LYS A 136 -4.00 -14.98 -4.42
C LYS A 136 -2.82 -14.71 -5.34
N ASN A 137 -2.58 -15.55 -6.34
CA ASN A 137 -1.43 -15.43 -7.25
C ASN A 137 -1.49 -14.19 -8.15
N LYS A 138 -2.63 -13.50 -8.21
CA LYS A 138 -2.84 -12.29 -9.00
C LYS A 138 -2.78 -11.03 -8.15
N ILE A 139 -2.80 -11.15 -6.82
CA ILE A 139 -2.80 -10.01 -5.91
C ILE A 139 -1.38 -9.77 -5.43
N LEU A 140 -0.92 -8.52 -5.53
CA LEU A 140 0.35 -8.05 -4.96
C LEU A 140 0.06 -6.95 -3.94
N PHE A 141 0.42 -7.19 -2.70
CA PHE A 141 0.46 -6.13 -1.70
C PHE A 141 1.69 -5.27 -1.95
N ASP A 142 1.50 -3.99 -2.29
CA ASP A 142 2.56 -3.08 -2.74
C ASP A 142 2.45 -1.72 -2.03
N LEU A 143 3.45 -1.37 -1.22
CA LEU A 143 3.43 -0.14 -0.43
C LEU A 143 3.68 1.13 -1.27
N SER A 144 4.16 0.99 -2.52
CA SER A 144 4.29 2.12 -3.44
C SER A 144 2.95 2.60 -3.99
N LEU A 145 1.88 1.80 -3.87
CA LEU A 145 0.57 2.17 -4.41
C LEU A 145 -0.11 3.21 -3.52
N ALA A 146 -0.14 4.47 -3.97
CA ALA A 146 -0.72 5.61 -3.24
C ALA A 146 -1.67 6.44 -4.10
N ARG A 147 -2.67 5.80 -4.73
CA ARG A 147 -3.61 6.44 -5.68
C ARG A 147 -4.93 6.87 -5.05
N GLY A 148 -5.47 7.99 -5.55
CA GLY A 148 -6.86 8.42 -5.30
C GLY A 148 -7.14 8.98 -3.90
N LEU A 149 -6.16 9.68 -3.30
CA LEU A 149 -6.18 10.06 -1.88
C LEU A 149 -6.53 11.52 -1.57
#